data_AF-A0A937DPJ0-F1
#
_entry.id   AF-A0A937DPJ0-F1
#
_cell.length_a   1.000
_cell.length_b   1.000
_cell.length_c   1.000
_cell.angle_alpha   90.00
_cell.angle_beta   90.00
_cell.angle_gamma   90.00
#
_symmetry.space_group_name_H-M   'P 1'
#
loop_
_entity.id
_entity.type
_entity.pdbx_description
1 polymer ?
#
loop_
_entity_poly.entity_id
_entity_poly.type
_entity_poly.pdbx_seq_one_letter_code
_entity_poly.pdbx_strand_id
1 'polypeptide(L)'
;MNLVRKTWAALRPDMAPAGRRVTAGGFHAYFKRAVAPGLRWEVSLFTMSGIFVDKEWGLIAHISMYDRDLSDRVCQTFGRDVTRTPFNAFAVQSANELLRGKAISSGMPEFFFKTPDTAVDRQLSAYSRQVDRIWRFAGGQDREAFRKLAIWSMKNAEAVGTSLTDPYMICAAWAYGEPALAKLRLAEYEARWKRKIRDQPAYRSLPNFWPNLLDELDRLREMMGMPPKDPVTLGMHDLARS
;
A
#
# COMPACT_ATOMS: atom_id res chain seq x y z
N MET A 1 -17.66 -12.87 10.77
CA MET A 1 -16.40 -13.16 10.03
C MET A 1 -16.58 -14.02 8.78
N ASN A 2 -17.25 -15.18 8.82
CA ASN A 2 -17.59 -15.92 7.58
C ASN A 2 -18.50 -15.12 6.63
N LEU A 3 -19.37 -14.26 7.19
CA LEU A 3 -20.22 -13.32 6.48
C LEU A 3 -19.41 -12.46 5.48
N VAL A 4 -18.46 -11.65 5.96
CA VAL A 4 -17.66 -10.72 5.14
C VAL A 4 -17.10 -11.40 3.89
N ARG A 5 -16.50 -12.59 4.06
CA ARG A 5 -15.93 -13.35 2.95
C ARG A 5 -17.01 -13.85 1.98
N LYS A 6 -18.10 -14.44 2.50
CA LYS A 6 -19.20 -14.96 1.68
C LYS A 6 -19.90 -13.84 0.91
N THR A 7 -20.25 -12.75 1.60
CA THR A 7 -20.86 -11.57 1.00
C THR A 7 -19.96 -10.98 -0.07
N TRP A 8 -18.65 -10.79 0.19
CA TRP A 8 -17.75 -10.26 -0.83
C TRP A 8 -17.61 -11.19 -2.03
N ALA A 9 -17.47 -12.50 -1.82
CA ALA A 9 -17.42 -13.47 -2.91
C ALA A 9 -18.71 -13.46 -3.76
N ALA A 10 -19.88 -13.25 -3.14
CA ALA A 10 -21.15 -13.10 -3.86
C ALA A 10 -21.22 -11.79 -4.66
N LEU A 11 -20.66 -10.69 -4.13
CA LEU A 11 -20.59 -9.39 -4.80
C LEU A 11 -19.52 -9.34 -5.91
N ARG A 12 -18.49 -10.19 -5.82
CA ARG A 12 -17.29 -10.22 -6.67
C ARG A 12 -16.93 -11.66 -7.09
N PRO A 13 -17.81 -12.38 -7.80
CA PRO A 13 -17.59 -13.79 -8.15
C PRO A 13 -16.40 -14.00 -9.09
N ASP A 14 -15.96 -12.94 -9.76
CA ASP A 14 -14.81 -12.89 -10.66
C ASP A 14 -13.46 -12.69 -9.95
N MET A 15 -13.47 -12.48 -8.62
CA MET A 15 -12.25 -12.39 -7.82
C MET A 15 -12.01 -13.69 -7.06
N ALA A 16 -10.82 -14.28 -7.23
CA ALA A 16 -10.45 -15.51 -6.54
C ALA A 16 -10.04 -15.20 -5.08
N PRO A 17 -10.47 -16.00 -4.08
CA PRO A 17 -9.93 -15.86 -2.72
C PRO A 17 -8.44 -16.20 -2.71
N ALA A 18 -7.62 -15.35 -2.11
CA ALA A 18 -6.16 -15.49 -2.07
C ALA A 18 -5.63 -15.98 -0.71
N GLY A 19 -6.44 -15.88 0.36
CA GLY A 19 -6.06 -16.38 1.67
C GLY A 19 -6.93 -15.85 2.81
N ARG A 20 -6.61 -16.32 4.02
CA ARG A 20 -7.18 -15.87 5.29
C ARG A 20 -6.05 -15.69 6.28
N ARG A 21 -6.04 -14.57 7.01
CA ARG A 21 -5.22 -14.42 8.23
C ARG A 21 -6.14 -14.03 9.38
N VAL A 22 -6.09 -14.81 10.45
CA VAL A 22 -6.69 -14.44 11.74
C VAL A 22 -5.53 -14.05 12.64
N THR A 23 -5.57 -12.85 13.21
CA THR A 23 -4.62 -12.40 14.23
C THR A 23 -5.37 -12.24 15.55
N ALA A 24 -4.63 -12.11 16.67
CA ALA A 24 -5.24 -11.74 17.94
C ALA A 24 -5.89 -10.35 17.79
N GLY A 25 -7.22 -10.32 17.66
CA GLY A 25 -8.00 -9.09 17.47
C GLY A 25 -8.27 -8.66 16.03
N GLY A 26 -8.12 -9.52 15.02
CA GLY A 26 -8.40 -9.11 13.63
C GLY A 26 -8.70 -10.23 12.64
N PHE A 27 -9.40 -9.86 11.55
CA PHE A 27 -9.66 -10.71 10.38
C PHE A 27 -9.18 -10.02 9.12
N HIS A 28 -8.48 -10.77 8.28
CA HIS A 28 -8.11 -10.33 6.94
C HIS A 28 -8.60 -11.34 5.91
N ALA A 29 -9.36 -10.87 4.93
CA ALA A 29 -9.71 -11.62 3.72
C ALA A 29 -9.11 -10.93 2.50
N TYR A 30 -8.52 -11.73 1.61
CA TYR A 30 -7.89 -11.26 0.39
C TYR A 30 -8.60 -11.85 -0.82
N PHE A 31 -8.88 -11.00 -1.80
CA PHE A 31 -9.49 -11.39 -3.06
C PHE A 31 -8.62 -10.84 -4.17
N LYS A 32 -8.12 -11.71 -5.05
CA LYS A 32 -7.21 -11.36 -6.14
C LYS A 32 -7.93 -11.38 -7.49
N ARG A 33 -7.49 -10.52 -8.38
CA ARG A 33 -7.91 -10.49 -9.78
C ARG A 33 -6.73 -10.21 -10.69
N ALA A 34 -6.57 -11.04 -11.72
CA ALA A 34 -5.61 -10.78 -12.78
C ALA A 34 -6.15 -9.67 -13.71
N VAL A 35 -5.26 -8.80 -14.16
CA VAL A 35 -5.58 -7.72 -15.12
C VAL A 35 -5.01 -8.06 -16.49
N ALA A 36 -3.76 -8.48 -16.51
CA ALA A 36 -3.03 -8.90 -17.70
C ALA A 36 -1.94 -9.91 -17.26
N PRO A 37 -1.24 -10.59 -18.19
CA PRO A 37 -0.08 -11.38 -17.81
C PRO A 37 0.91 -10.54 -16.98
N GLY A 38 1.26 -11.05 -15.80
CA GLY A 38 2.16 -10.39 -14.84
C GLY A 38 1.53 -9.31 -13.96
N LEU A 39 0.33 -8.81 -14.29
CA LEU A 39 -0.34 -7.73 -13.55
C LEU A 39 -1.57 -8.24 -12.80
N ARG A 40 -1.66 -7.91 -11.52
CA ARG A 40 -2.83 -8.23 -10.70
C ARG A 40 -3.10 -7.14 -9.67
N TRP A 41 -4.32 -7.10 -9.17
CA TRP A 41 -4.66 -6.36 -7.97
C TRP A 41 -5.41 -7.26 -7.00
N GLU A 42 -5.40 -6.84 -5.75
CA GLU A 42 -6.10 -7.50 -4.67
C GLU A 42 -6.96 -6.50 -3.93
N VAL A 43 -8.11 -6.96 -3.43
CA VAL A 43 -8.80 -6.28 -2.35
C VAL A 43 -8.54 -7.03 -1.06
N SER A 44 -7.96 -6.32 -0.09
CA SER A 44 -7.91 -6.79 1.28
C SER A 44 -9.03 -6.14 2.08
N LEU A 45 -9.86 -6.97 2.70
CA LEU A 45 -10.85 -6.56 3.68
C LEU A 45 -10.27 -6.81 5.07
N PHE A 46 -10.04 -5.73 5.80
CA PHE A 46 -9.47 -5.76 7.14
C PHE A 46 -10.54 -5.43 8.17
N THR A 47 -10.64 -6.26 9.20
CA THR A 47 -11.36 -5.90 10.42
C THR A 47 -10.40 -5.78 11.59
N MET A 48 -10.39 -4.62 12.23
CA MET A 48 -9.72 -4.38 13.50
C MET A 48 -10.75 -4.47 14.62
N SER A 49 -10.53 -5.32 15.62
CA SER A 49 -11.15 -5.11 16.93
C SER A 49 -10.14 -4.38 17.80
N GLY A 50 -10.54 -3.29 18.46
CA GLY A 50 -9.70 -2.64 19.46
C GLY A 50 -9.26 -3.66 20.51
N ILE A 51 -7.97 -3.71 20.84
CA ILE A 51 -7.42 -4.65 21.85
C ILE A 51 -7.89 -4.28 23.28
N PHE A 52 -8.66 -3.21 23.46
CA PHE A 52 -9.09 -2.73 24.77
C PHE A 52 -10.60 -2.43 24.82
N VAL A 53 -11.31 -3.33 25.50
CA VAL A 53 -12.48 -3.14 26.38
C VAL A 53 -13.80 -2.58 25.81
N ASP A 54 -13.87 -1.97 24.62
CA ASP A 54 -15.16 -1.56 24.02
C ASP A 54 -15.50 -2.25 22.69
N LYS A 55 -16.79 -2.51 22.53
CA LYS A 55 -17.43 -3.55 21.68
C LYS A 55 -17.50 -3.19 20.19
N GLU A 56 -16.45 -2.59 19.66
CA GLU A 56 -16.41 -2.03 18.31
C GLU A 56 -15.33 -2.69 17.45
N TRP A 57 -15.67 -2.91 16.18
CA TRP A 57 -14.76 -3.37 15.15
C TRP A 57 -14.94 -2.55 13.88
N GLY A 58 -13.85 -2.21 13.20
CA GLY A 58 -13.90 -1.48 11.93
C GLY A 58 -13.88 -2.42 10.72
N LEU A 59 -14.37 -1.97 9.56
CA LEU A 59 -14.17 -2.66 8.28
C LEU A 59 -13.56 -1.71 7.25
N ILE A 60 -12.38 -2.05 6.74
CA ILE A 60 -11.69 -1.29 5.69
C ILE A 60 -11.45 -2.18 4.47
N ALA A 61 -11.65 -1.61 3.28
CA ALA A 61 -11.24 -2.20 2.03
C ALA A 61 -10.04 -1.42 1.47
N HIS A 62 -8.95 -2.13 1.14
CA HIS A 62 -7.80 -1.57 0.43
C HIS A 62 -7.67 -2.25 -0.93
N ILE A 63 -7.24 -1.50 -1.94
CA ILE A 63 -6.73 -2.06 -3.19
C ILE A 63 -5.21 -2.14 -3.09
N SER A 64 -4.65 -3.31 -3.38
CA SER A 64 -3.22 -3.56 -3.47
C SER A 64 -2.86 -3.93 -4.90
N MET A 65 -1.82 -3.31 -5.46
CA MET A 65 -1.41 -3.47 -6.87
C MET A 65 -0.08 -4.22 -6.95
N TYR A 66 0.01 -5.18 -7.87
CA TYR A 66 1.17 -6.04 -8.07
C TYR A 66 1.55 -6.09 -9.54
N ASP A 67 2.84 -6.03 -9.79
CA ASP A 67 3.45 -6.12 -11.12
C ASP A 67 4.65 -7.06 -11.01
N ARG A 68 4.58 -8.23 -11.65
CA ARG A 68 5.60 -9.27 -11.56
C ARG A 68 6.92 -8.82 -12.17
N ASP A 69 6.88 -8.15 -13.31
CA ASP A 69 8.09 -7.71 -14.02
C ASP A 69 8.83 -6.65 -13.18
N LEU A 70 8.06 -5.78 -12.51
CA LEU A 70 8.60 -4.86 -11.52
C LEU A 70 9.17 -5.61 -10.32
N SER A 71 8.42 -6.54 -9.72
CA SER A 71 8.88 -7.32 -8.56
C SER A 71 10.18 -8.06 -8.86
N ASP A 72 10.31 -8.69 -10.03
CA ASP A 72 11.51 -9.44 -10.41
C ASP A 72 12.73 -8.52 -10.53
N ARG A 73 12.57 -7.33 -11.14
CA ARG A 73 13.62 -6.30 -11.19
C ARG A 73 14.02 -5.83 -9.80
N VAL A 74 13.03 -5.57 -8.94
CA VAL A 74 13.27 -5.09 -7.57
C VAL A 74 13.94 -6.19 -6.74
N CYS A 75 13.57 -7.47 -6.90
CA CYS A 75 14.27 -8.58 -6.27
C CYS A 75 15.76 -8.62 -6.64
N GLN A 76 16.06 -8.45 -7.93
CA GLN A 76 17.43 -8.40 -8.43
C GLN A 76 18.19 -7.18 -7.88
N THR A 77 17.54 -6.01 -7.89
CA THR A 77 18.14 -4.77 -7.40
C THR A 77 18.42 -4.81 -5.91
N PHE A 78 17.54 -5.35 -5.07
CA PHE A 78 17.70 -5.26 -3.61
C PHE A 78 18.11 -6.59 -2.93
N GLY A 79 18.25 -7.69 -3.68
CA GLY A 79 18.67 -8.98 -3.14
C GLY A 79 17.70 -9.60 -2.13
N ARG A 80 16.41 -9.23 -2.19
CA ARG A 80 15.35 -9.75 -1.31
C ARG A 80 14.14 -10.20 -2.12
N ASP A 81 13.39 -11.19 -1.64
CA ASP A 81 12.15 -11.63 -2.29
C ASP A 81 10.99 -10.68 -1.97
N VAL A 82 10.38 -10.16 -3.02
CA VAL A 82 9.35 -9.13 -2.96
C VAL A 82 8.14 -9.44 -3.84
N THR A 83 8.11 -10.65 -4.39
CA THR A 83 7.10 -11.10 -5.35
C THR A 83 5.68 -11.10 -4.78
N ARG A 84 5.55 -11.06 -3.46
CA ARG A 84 4.29 -11.00 -2.72
C ARG A 84 4.00 -9.64 -2.07
N THR A 85 4.84 -8.65 -2.31
CA THR A 85 4.68 -7.29 -1.77
C THR A 85 4.01 -6.41 -2.83
N PRO A 86 2.87 -5.77 -2.53
CA PRO A 86 2.29 -4.82 -3.48
C PRO A 86 3.21 -3.61 -3.60
N PHE A 87 3.43 -3.12 -4.82
CA PHE A 87 4.22 -1.90 -5.01
C PHE A 87 3.43 -0.63 -4.65
N ASN A 88 2.12 -0.75 -4.51
CA ASN A 88 1.22 0.33 -4.14
C ASN A 88 -0.06 -0.24 -3.52
N ALA A 89 -0.55 0.38 -2.45
CA ALA A 89 -1.79 -0.01 -1.80
C ALA A 89 -2.49 1.21 -1.21
N PHE A 90 -3.81 1.32 -1.39
CA PHE A 90 -4.57 2.50 -0.95
C PHE A 90 -5.98 2.13 -0.47
N ALA A 91 -6.55 2.98 0.39
CA ALA A 91 -7.89 2.80 0.94
C ALA A 91 -8.96 3.11 -0.12
N VAL A 92 -9.91 2.19 -0.30
CA VAL A 92 -10.99 2.31 -1.30
C VAL A 92 -11.88 3.52 -1.01
N GLN A 93 -12.22 3.77 0.26
CA GLN A 93 -13.06 4.90 0.65
C GLN A 93 -12.39 6.23 0.33
N SER A 94 -11.16 6.45 0.81
CA SER A 94 -10.40 7.67 0.58
C SER A 94 -10.17 7.93 -0.91
N ALA A 95 -9.80 6.90 -1.68
CA ALA A 95 -9.67 7.03 -3.13
C ALA A 95 -10.98 7.43 -3.80
N ASN A 96 -12.10 6.80 -3.44
CA ASN A 96 -13.40 7.14 -4.01
C ASN A 96 -13.90 8.54 -3.59
N GLU A 97 -13.62 8.99 -2.37
CA GLU A 97 -13.94 10.35 -1.92
C GLU A 97 -13.13 11.40 -2.68
N LEU A 98 -11.82 11.18 -2.82
CA LEU A 98 -10.93 12.04 -3.58
C LEU A 98 -11.35 12.15 -5.05
N LEU A 99 -11.68 11.02 -5.69
CA LEU A 99 -12.21 11.00 -7.07
C LEU A 99 -13.52 11.76 -7.24
N ARG A 100 -14.29 11.97 -6.17
CA ARG A 100 -15.53 12.75 -6.16
C ARG A 100 -15.31 14.23 -5.79
N GLY A 101 -14.06 14.65 -5.59
CA GLY A 101 -13.73 16.00 -5.12
C GLY A 101 -14.23 16.28 -3.70
N LYS A 102 -14.41 15.24 -2.89
CA LYS A 102 -14.88 15.37 -1.50
C LYS A 102 -13.72 15.42 -0.52
N ALA A 103 -13.93 16.09 0.61
CA ALA A 103 -13.05 15.95 1.76
C ALA A 103 -12.97 14.47 2.17
N ILE A 104 -11.75 14.01 2.41
CA ILE A 104 -11.49 12.63 2.83
C ILE A 104 -11.88 12.51 4.30
N SER A 105 -12.80 11.59 4.58
CA SER A 105 -13.16 11.25 5.94
C SER A 105 -12.05 10.39 6.57
N SER A 106 -11.53 10.82 7.72
CA SER A 106 -10.50 10.10 8.48
C SER A 106 -11.06 8.93 9.29
N GLY A 107 -12.39 8.77 9.32
CA GLY A 107 -13.07 7.74 10.10
C GLY A 107 -13.21 6.42 9.34
N MET A 108 -12.81 5.32 9.99
CA MET A 108 -13.19 3.98 9.56
C MET A 108 -14.67 3.77 9.89
N PRO A 109 -15.46 3.08 9.03
CA PRO A 109 -16.78 2.65 9.42
C PRO A 109 -16.68 1.71 10.62
N GLU A 110 -17.19 2.15 11.77
CA GLU A 110 -17.23 1.42 13.02
C GLU A 110 -18.52 0.60 13.13
N PHE A 111 -18.36 -0.65 13.53
CA PHE A 111 -19.44 -1.61 13.75
C PHE A 111 -19.39 -2.09 15.18
N PHE A 112 -20.54 -2.11 15.84
CA PHE A 112 -20.67 -2.77 17.14
C PHE A 112 -20.77 -4.28 16.93
N PHE A 113 -20.41 -5.08 17.93
CA PHE A 113 -20.66 -6.54 17.87
C PHE A 113 -22.14 -6.90 17.68
N LYS A 114 -23.05 -6.00 18.09
CA LYS A 114 -24.51 -6.15 17.92
C LYS A 114 -25.01 -5.61 16.58
N THR A 115 -24.15 -5.05 15.74
CA THR A 115 -24.56 -4.53 14.44
C THR A 115 -25.12 -5.66 13.59
N PRO A 116 -26.34 -5.52 13.03
CA PRO A 116 -26.93 -6.56 12.21
C PRO A 116 -26.11 -6.82 10.94
N ASP A 117 -26.09 -8.08 10.50
CA ASP A 117 -25.41 -8.53 9.28
C ASP A 117 -25.78 -7.66 8.05
N THR A 118 -27.03 -7.18 7.97
CA THR A 118 -27.51 -6.31 6.89
C THR A 118 -26.76 -4.98 6.78
N ALA A 119 -26.26 -4.42 7.88
CA ALA A 119 -25.45 -3.21 7.86
C ALA A 119 -24.04 -3.50 7.34
N VAL A 120 -23.47 -4.64 7.71
CA VAL A 120 -22.18 -5.12 7.19
C VAL A 120 -22.28 -5.38 5.69
N ASP A 121 -23.36 -6.03 5.24
CA ASP A 121 -23.61 -6.30 3.82
C ASP A 121 -23.78 -5.01 3.02
N ARG A 122 -24.46 -4.00 3.58
CA ARG A 122 -24.60 -2.68 2.96
C ARG A 122 -23.23 -2.01 2.78
N GLN A 123 -22.36 -2.09 3.78
CA GLN A 123 -21.01 -1.53 3.68
C GLN A 123 -20.15 -2.27 2.67
N LEU A 124 -20.18 -3.60 2.64
CA LEU A 124 -19.46 -4.40 1.64
C LEU A 124 -19.96 -4.10 0.23
N SER A 125 -21.27 -3.95 0.05
CA SER A 125 -21.87 -3.52 -1.22
C SER A 125 -21.42 -2.12 -1.63
N ALA A 126 -21.28 -1.20 -0.66
CA ALA A 126 -20.76 0.13 -0.91
C ALA A 126 -19.30 0.09 -1.37
N TYR A 127 -18.42 -0.64 -0.66
CA TYR A 127 -17.04 -0.83 -1.07
C TYR A 127 -16.93 -1.49 -2.45
N SER A 128 -17.73 -2.51 -2.73
CA SER A 128 -17.76 -3.15 -4.05
C SER A 128 -18.05 -2.13 -5.14
N ARG A 129 -19.11 -1.31 -5.02
CA ARG A 129 -19.41 -0.25 -6.00
C ARG A 129 -18.32 0.82 -6.11
N GLN A 130 -17.64 1.15 -5.00
CA GLN A 130 -16.53 2.11 -5.01
C GLN A 130 -15.33 1.58 -5.79
N VAL A 131 -14.99 0.30 -5.63
CA VAL A 131 -13.96 -0.37 -6.44
C VAL A 131 -14.28 -0.28 -7.94
N ASP A 132 -15.54 -0.48 -8.35
CA ASP A 132 -15.93 -0.33 -9.76
C ASP A 132 -15.75 1.10 -10.28
N ARG A 133 -16.05 2.11 -9.44
CA ARG A 133 -15.87 3.51 -9.80
C ARG A 133 -14.40 3.88 -9.96
N ILE A 134 -13.54 3.37 -9.08
CA ILE A 134 -12.09 3.58 -9.15
C ILE A 134 -11.55 3.01 -10.47
N TRP A 135 -11.93 1.78 -10.83
CA TRP A 135 -11.52 1.17 -12.11
C TRP A 135 -12.15 1.87 -13.32
N ARG A 136 -13.40 2.32 -13.23
CA ARG A 136 -14.03 3.12 -14.31
C ARG A 136 -13.29 4.43 -14.54
N PHE A 137 -12.86 5.12 -13.49
CA PHE A 137 -12.03 6.32 -13.59
C PHE A 137 -10.71 6.03 -14.33
N ALA A 138 -10.12 4.87 -14.06
CA ALA A 138 -8.91 4.41 -14.73
C ALA A 138 -9.13 4.05 -16.21
N GLY A 139 -10.37 3.91 -16.67
CA GLY A 139 -10.71 3.56 -18.05
C GLY A 139 -11.06 2.09 -18.28
N GLY A 140 -11.08 1.26 -17.24
CA GLY A 140 -11.38 -0.16 -17.37
C GLY A 140 -10.49 -1.02 -16.46
N GLN A 141 -10.29 -2.28 -16.85
CA GLN A 141 -9.45 -3.24 -16.13
C GLN A 141 -8.48 -3.93 -17.09
N ASP A 142 -7.66 -3.12 -17.75
CA ASP A 142 -6.59 -3.57 -18.63
C ASP A 142 -5.23 -3.01 -18.16
N ARG A 143 -4.17 -3.29 -18.92
CA ARG A 143 -2.81 -2.84 -18.61
C ARG A 143 -2.68 -1.32 -18.57
N GLU A 144 -3.36 -0.60 -19.45
CA GLU A 144 -3.28 0.87 -19.52
C GLU A 144 -4.00 1.50 -18.33
N ALA A 145 -5.22 1.05 -18.04
CA ALA A 145 -5.99 1.46 -16.88
C ALA A 145 -5.26 1.14 -15.57
N PHE A 146 -4.62 -0.02 -15.47
CA PHE A 146 -3.78 -0.38 -14.32
C PHE A 146 -2.65 0.62 -14.11
N ARG A 147 -1.89 0.94 -15.16
CA ARG A 147 -0.80 1.92 -15.08
C ARG A 147 -1.31 3.30 -14.71
N LYS A 148 -2.42 3.75 -15.33
CA LYS A 148 -3.05 5.04 -15.03
C LYS A 148 -3.47 5.13 -13.55
N LEU A 149 -4.11 4.08 -13.02
CA LEU A 149 -4.52 4.02 -11.62
C LEU A 149 -3.32 3.98 -10.67
N ALA A 150 -2.28 3.22 -11.01
CA ALA A 150 -1.05 3.16 -10.23
C ALA A 150 -0.39 4.53 -10.15
N ILE A 151 -0.18 5.22 -11.28
CA ILE A 151 0.39 6.57 -11.30
C ILE A 151 -0.47 7.56 -10.52
N TRP A 152 -1.79 7.53 -10.72
CA TRP A 152 -2.71 8.42 -10.01
C TRP A 152 -2.65 8.23 -8.49
N SER A 153 -2.70 6.99 -8.01
CA SER A 153 -2.65 6.70 -6.57
C SER A 153 -1.27 7.01 -5.99
N MET A 154 -0.18 6.74 -6.73
CA MET A 154 1.15 7.18 -6.35
C MET A 154 1.30 8.71 -6.33
N LYS A 155 0.58 9.49 -7.14
CA LYS A 155 0.57 10.97 -7.05
C LYS A 155 -0.21 11.47 -5.82
N ASN A 156 -1.22 10.71 -5.40
CA ASN A 156 -2.12 11.07 -4.30
C ASN A 156 -1.86 10.24 -3.03
N ALA A 157 -0.65 9.70 -2.85
CA ALA A 157 -0.38 8.63 -1.89
C ALA A 157 -0.84 8.95 -0.46
N GLU A 158 -0.55 10.16 0.03
CA GLU A 158 -0.99 10.64 1.35
C GLU A 158 -2.52 10.70 1.47
N ALA A 159 -3.17 11.31 0.49
CA ALA A 159 -4.62 11.51 0.47
C ALA A 159 -5.40 10.19 0.42
N VAL A 160 -4.93 9.20 -0.33
CA VAL A 160 -5.61 7.90 -0.45
C VAL A 160 -5.23 6.90 0.64
N GLY A 161 -4.51 7.35 1.68
CA GLY A 161 -4.12 6.52 2.81
C GLY A 161 -3.12 5.43 2.41
N THR A 162 -2.23 5.72 1.47
CA THR A 162 -1.14 4.79 1.14
C THR A 162 -0.22 4.70 2.34
N SER A 163 -0.16 3.52 2.95
CA SER A 163 0.55 3.32 4.21
C SER A 163 2.07 3.35 4.05
N LEU A 164 2.60 3.24 2.83
CA LEU A 164 4.01 2.98 2.58
C LEU A 164 4.50 3.68 1.31
N THR A 165 5.07 4.88 1.42
CA THR A 165 6.11 5.29 0.46
C THR A 165 7.29 4.36 0.70
N ASP A 166 7.58 3.45 -0.21
CA ASP A 166 8.63 2.45 -0.05
C ASP A 166 9.45 2.31 -1.34
N PRO A 167 10.56 1.55 -1.33
CA PRO A 167 11.38 1.37 -2.52
C PRO A 167 10.59 0.84 -3.73
N TYR A 168 9.54 0.05 -3.49
CA TYR A 168 8.72 -0.55 -4.55
C TYR A 168 7.90 0.50 -5.27
N MET A 169 7.25 1.39 -4.53
CA MET A 169 6.52 2.52 -5.10
C MET A 169 7.44 3.41 -5.92
N ILE A 170 8.66 3.65 -5.43
CA ILE A 170 9.66 4.47 -6.10
C ILE A 170 10.09 3.81 -7.43
N CYS A 171 10.42 2.51 -7.40
CA CYS A 171 10.73 1.75 -8.61
C CYS A 171 9.55 1.69 -9.59
N ALA A 172 8.31 1.56 -9.08
CA ALA A 172 7.11 1.57 -9.92
C ALA A 172 6.94 2.90 -10.64
N ALA A 173 7.08 4.03 -9.93
CA ALA A 173 7.01 5.36 -10.54
C ALA A 173 8.06 5.52 -11.65
N TRP A 174 9.28 5.06 -11.41
CA TRP A 174 10.35 5.09 -12.43
C TRP A 174 10.03 4.20 -13.64
N ALA A 175 9.66 2.93 -13.40
CA ALA A 175 9.34 1.97 -14.44
C ALA A 175 8.11 2.39 -15.28
N TYR A 176 7.17 3.11 -14.67
CA TYR A 176 6.00 3.66 -15.33
C TYR A 176 6.25 5.04 -15.96
N GLY A 177 7.51 5.45 -16.14
CA GLY A 177 7.88 6.63 -16.90
C GLY A 177 7.55 7.95 -16.20
N GLU A 178 7.49 7.96 -14.87
CA GLU A 178 7.20 9.14 -14.05
C GLU A 178 8.45 9.52 -13.20
N PRO A 179 9.54 9.99 -13.83
CA PRO A 179 10.81 10.22 -13.14
C PRO A 179 10.73 11.32 -12.08
N ALA A 180 9.93 12.37 -12.30
CA ALA A 180 9.70 13.42 -11.32
C ALA A 180 8.97 12.88 -10.07
N LEU A 181 7.99 11.99 -10.27
CA LEU A 181 7.28 11.34 -9.17
C LEU A 181 8.20 10.40 -8.40
N ALA A 182 9.03 9.62 -9.10
CA ALA A 182 10.00 8.73 -8.46
C ALA A 182 10.97 9.50 -7.56
N LYS A 183 11.51 10.63 -8.04
CA LYS A 183 12.38 11.52 -7.27
C LYS A 183 11.67 12.15 -6.08
N LEU A 184 10.41 12.58 -6.24
CA LEU A 184 9.60 13.09 -5.14
C LEU A 184 9.40 12.03 -4.05
N ARG A 185 9.02 10.80 -4.43
CA ARG A 185 8.81 9.69 -3.49
C ARG A 185 10.11 9.26 -2.81
N LEU A 186 11.25 9.31 -3.50
CA LEU A 186 12.56 9.09 -2.89
C LEU A 186 12.89 10.16 -1.83
N ALA A 187 12.64 11.43 -2.13
CA ALA A 187 12.88 12.50 -1.16
C ALA A 187 12.01 12.36 0.10
N GLU A 188 10.75 11.98 -0.05
CA GLU A 188 9.86 11.66 1.08
C GLU A 188 10.34 10.45 1.88
N TYR A 189 10.81 9.40 1.19
CA TYR A 189 11.36 8.20 1.81
C TYR A 189 12.58 8.52 2.68
N GLU A 190 13.51 9.31 2.13
CA GLU A 190 14.69 9.80 2.86
C GLU A 190 14.29 10.67 4.05
N ALA A 191 13.34 11.60 3.89
CA ALA A 191 12.86 12.47 4.96
C ALA A 191 12.16 11.68 6.08
N ARG A 192 11.39 10.66 5.72
CA ARG A 192 10.72 9.78 6.69
C ARG A 192 11.73 9.00 7.51
N TRP A 193 12.75 8.44 6.87
CA TRP A 193 13.81 7.74 7.60
C TRP A 193 14.56 8.72 8.51
N LYS A 194 14.99 9.88 8.01
CA LYS A 194 15.64 10.92 8.86
C LYS A 194 14.82 11.24 10.11
N ARG A 195 13.50 11.37 9.98
CA ARG A 195 12.57 11.55 11.11
C ARG A 195 12.55 10.35 12.05
N LYS A 196 12.30 9.15 11.51
CA LYS A 196 12.19 7.91 12.29
C LYS A 196 13.45 7.59 13.10
N ILE A 197 14.61 7.91 12.55
CA ILE A 197 15.92 7.74 13.19
C ILE A 197 16.10 8.66 14.40
N ARG A 198 15.70 9.92 14.23
CA ARG A 198 15.74 10.92 15.31
C ARG A 198 14.78 10.53 16.43
N ASP A 199 13.58 10.08 16.06
CA ASP A 199 12.50 9.82 17.01
C ASP A 199 12.62 8.43 17.67
N GLN A 200 13.37 7.49 17.08
CA GLN A 200 13.56 6.13 17.60
C GLN A 200 15.05 5.72 17.61
N PRO A 201 15.82 6.15 18.62
CA PRO A 201 17.26 5.90 18.70
C PRO A 201 17.62 4.41 18.80
N ALA A 202 16.67 3.52 19.17
CA ALA A 202 16.88 2.07 19.16
C ALA A 202 17.25 1.50 17.78
N TYR A 203 16.91 2.18 16.68
CA TYR A 203 17.38 1.78 15.35
C TYR A 203 18.90 1.96 15.19
N ARG A 204 19.53 2.83 15.99
CA ARG A 204 20.99 3.03 15.97
C ARG A 204 21.74 1.78 16.40
N SER A 205 21.18 1.00 17.32
CA SER A 205 21.80 -0.21 17.88
C SER A 205 21.52 -1.49 17.08
N LEU A 206 20.73 -1.45 16.00
CA LEU A 206 20.46 -2.65 15.21
C LEU A 206 21.63 -2.94 14.25
N PRO A 207 22.32 -4.08 14.39
CA PRO A 207 23.39 -4.44 13.48
C PRO A 207 22.85 -4.57 12.05
N ASN A 208 23.60 -4.08 11.08
CA ASN A 208 23.29 -4.10 9.64
C ASN A 208 22.06 -3.28 9.18
N PHE A 209 21.28 -2.68 10.09
CA PHE A 209 20.16 -1.84 9.70
C PHE A 209 20.61 -0.65 8.83
N TRP A 210 21.71 0.01 9.23
CA TRP A 210 22.23 1.18 8.53
C TRP A 210 22.89 0.91 7.19
N PRO A 211 23.85 -0.04 7.10
CA PRO A 211 24.43 -0.40 5.81
C PRO A 211 23.34 -0.80 4.81
N ASN A 212 22.34 -1.58 5.24
CA ASN A 212 21.25 -2.00 4.36
C ASN A 212 20.36 -0.84 3.90
N LEU A 213 20.05 0.12 4.78
CA LEU A 213 19.25 1.29 4.41
C LEU A 213 20.03 2.22 3.45
N LEU A 214 21.32 2.44 3.70
CA LEU A 214 22.16 3.26 2.82
C LEU A 214 22.33 2.62 1.44
N ASP A 215 22.66 1.33 1.40
CA ASP A 215 22.75 0.56 0.15
C ASP A 215 21.42 0.57 -0.63
N GLU A 216 20.27 0.45 0.07
CA GLU A 216 18.96 0.59 -0.56
C GLU A 216 18.73 1.99 -1.17
N LEU A 217 19.09 3.06 -0.43
CA LEU A 217 18.97 4.43 -0.91
C LEU A 217 19.90 4.71 -2.10
N ASP A 218 21.14 4.23 -2.04
CA ASP A 218 22.12 4.42 -3.12
C ASP A 218 21.70 3.70 -4.39
N ARG A 219 21.19 2.46 -4.29
CA ARG A 219 20.62 1.73 -5.44
C ARG A 219 19.43 2.45 -6.07
N LEU A 220 18.55 3.05 -5.25
CA LEU A 220 17.43 3.86 -5.74
C LEU A 220 17.92 5.12 -6.47
N ARG A 221 18.99 5.75 -5.98
CA ARG A 221 19.59 6.95 -6.59
C ARG A 221 20.32 6.61 -7.89
N GLU A 222 21.09 5.52 -7.91
CA GLU A 222 21.77 5.00 -9.08
C GLU A 222 20.79 4.69 -10.22
N MET A 223 19.68 4.01 -9.91
CA MET A 223 18.59 3.74 -10.86
C MET A 223 18.07 5.03 -11.53
N MET A 224 18.11 6.16 -10.82
CA MET A 224 17.64 7.46 -11.30
C MET A 224 18.75 8.37 -11.85
N GLY A 225 19.99 7.89 -11.94
CA GLY A 225 21.15 8.69 -12.34
C GLY A 225 21.50 9.82 -11.37
N MET A 226 21.22 9.63 -10.07
CA MET A 226 21.50 10.61 -9.00
C MET A 226 22.77 10.21 -8.25
N PRO A 227 23.60 11.17 -7.80
CA PRO A 227 24.78 10.85 -7.01
C PRO A 227 24.36 10.23 -5.66
N PRO A 228 25.17 9.32 -5.10
CA PRO A 228 24.92 8.73 -3.78
C PRO A 228 24.82 9.83 -2.71
N LYS A 229 24.06 9.56 -1.65
CA LYS A 229 23.81 10.58 -0.63
C LYS A 229 24.81 10.42 0.51
N ASP A 230 25.53 11.50 0.81
CA ASP A 230 26.45 11.52 1.94
C ASP A 230 25.70 11.18 3.25
N PRO A 231 26.16 10.17 4.03
CA PRO A 231 25.61 9.81 5.35
C PRO A 231 25.43 11.00 6.30
N VAL A 232 26.31 12.00 6.22
CA VAL A 232 26.24 13.25 7.00
C VAL A 232 24.94 14.00 6.73
N THR A 233 24.49 14.06 5.47
CA THR A 233 23.28 14.77 5.03
C THR A 233 21.99 14.10 5.54
N LEU A 234 22.06 12.79 5.81
CA LEU A 234 21.00 11.99 6.41
C LEU A 234 20.92 12.15 7.94
N GLY A 235 21.81 12.94 8.54
CA GLY A 235 21.88 13.13 9.99
C GLY A 235 22.55 11.95 10.71
N MET A 236 23.43 11.23 10.01
CA MET A 236 24.11 10.02 10.50
C MET A 236 25.57 10.32 10.89
N HIS A 237 25.79 11.42 11.61
CA HIS A 237 27.11 11.94 11.96
C HIS A 237 28.00 10.93 12.74
N ASP A 238 27.38 10.01 13.48
CA ASP A 238 28.08 9.06 14.34
C ASP A 238 28.57 7.80 13.60
N LEU A 239 28.08 7.53 12.38
CA LEU A 239 28.44 6.34 11.57
C LEU A 239 29.52 6.62 10.53
N ALA A 240 29.80 7.88 10.20
CA ALA A 240 30.88 8.26 9.29
C ALA A 240 32.28 8.18 9.96
N ARG A 241 32.34 7.79 11.24
CA ARG A 241 33.56 7.80 12.08
C ARG A 241 33.96 6.41 12.61
N SER A 242 33.24 5.36 12.24
CA SER A 242 33.49 3.97 12.62
C SER A 242 33.88 3.15 11.40
#